data_AF-A0AAN7IGX0-F1
#
_entry.id   AF-A0AAN7IGX0-F1
#
_cell.length_a   1.000
_cell.length_b   1.000
_cell.length_c   1.000
_cell.angle_alpha   90.00
_cell.angle_beta   90.00
_cell.angle_gamma   90.00
#
_symmetry.space_group_name_H-M   'P 1'
#
loop_
_entity.id
_entity.type
_entity.pdbx_description
1 polymer ?
#
loop_
_entity_poly.entity_id
_entity_poly.type
_entity_poly.pdbx_seq_one_letter_code
_entity_poly.pdbx_strand_id
1 'polypeptide(L)' 'MWRDPGTPADSYYQVRPECIDVPNTRFKIKSGKTLSVRKWQAAFTPEGYLDISKTLSRIHRGGIHDTSIN' A
#
# COMPACT_ATOMS: atom_id res chain seq x y z
N MET A 1 -16.19 -6.84 -14.17
CA MET A 1 -15.49 -6.53 -12.92
C MET A 1 -14.62 -5.30 -13.16
N TRP A 2 -15.11 -4.11 -12.80
CA TRP A 2 -14.39 -2.85 -13.05
C TRP A 2 -13.09 -2.87 -12.24
N ARG A 3 -11.94 -2.66 -12.91
CA ARG A 3 -10.66 -2.55 -12.22
C ARG A 3 -10.68 -1.24 -11.43
N ASP A 4 -10.52 -1.32 -10.11
CA ASP A 4 -10.29 -0.15 -9.27
C ASP A 4 -9.14 0.70 -9.89
N PRO A 5 -9.42 1.93 -10.34
CA PRO A 5 -8.40 2.79 -10.94
C PRO A 5 -7.33 3.20 -9.93
N GLY A 6 -7.62 3.03 -8.64
CA GLY A 6 -6.79 3.40 -7.51
C GLY A 6 -6.87 4.89 -7.19
N THR A 7 -6.60 5.22 -5.93
CA THR A 7 -6.59 6.58 -5.41
C THR A 7 -5.16 7.15 -5.48
N PRO A 8 -4.97 8.42 -5.86
CA PRO A 8 -3.68 9.10 -5.78
C PRO A 8 -3.05 9.00 -4.38
N ALA A 9 -1.73 8.87 -4.32
CA ALA A 9 -1.02 8.70 -3.04
C ALA A 9 -1.09 9.95 -2.15
N ASP A 10 -1.08 11.13 -2.78
CA ASP A 10 -1.17 12.46 -2.15
C ASP A 10 -2.51 12.69 -1.43
N SER A 11 -3.55 11.91 -1.74
CA SER A 11 -4.82 11.93 -1.01
C SER A 11 -4.68 11.43 0.44
N TYR A 12 -3.62 10.66 0.74
CA TYR A 12 -3.33 10.12 2.06
C TYR A 12 -1.99 10.62 2.62
N TYR A 13 -1.01 10.80 1.75
CA TYR A 13 0.34 11.24 2.09
C TYR A 13 0.57 12.60 1.45
N GLN A 14 -0.05 13.63 2.03
CA GLN A 14 0.05 14.99 1.50
C GLN A 14 1.50 15.47 1.53
N VAL A 15 1.87 16.15 0.44
CA VAL A 15 3.13 16.88 0.36
C VAL A 15 3.08 18.04 1.34
N ARG A 16 4.16 18.24 2.10
CA ARG A 16 4.27 19.36 3.03
C ARG A 16 4.21 20.69 2.24
N PRO A 17 3.51 21.73 2.71
CA PRO A 17 3.32 22.98 1.96
C PRO A 17 4.61 23.68 1.49
N GLU A 18 5.70 23.54 2.25
CA GLU A 18 7.03 24.07 1.95
C GLU A 18 7.76 23.32 0.82
N CYS A 19 7.26 22.14 0.42
CA CYS A 19 7.83 21.35 -0.67
C CYS A 19 7.12 21.70 -1.99
N ILE A 20 7.60 22.77 -2.65
CA ILE A 20 7.00 23.33 -3.87
C ILE A 20 7.41 22.64 -5.18
N ASP A 21 8.52 21.88 -5.20
CA ASP A 21 9.03 21.19 -6.39
C ASP A 21 9.02 19.67 -6.20
N VAL A 22 7.84 19.12 -5.89
CA VAL A 22 7.66 17.68 -5.71
C VAL A 22 7.06 17.06 -6.97
N PRO A 23 7.73 16.09 -7.60
CA PRO A 23 7.19 15.39 -8.76
C PRO A 23 5.89 14.66 -8.42
N ASN A 24 4.90 14.78 -9.31
CA ASN A 24 3.66 14.02 -9.20
C ASN A 24 3.94 12.52 -9.33
N THR A 25 3.60 11.75 -8.29
CA THR A 25 3.75 10.30 -8.31
C THR A 25 2.71 9.65 -9.22
N ARG A 26 3.16 8.66 -10.01
CA ARG A 26 2.25 7.80 -10.79
C ARG A 26 1.68 6.66 -9.95
N PHE A 27 2.13 6.52 -8.71
CA PHE A 27 1.67 5.49 -7.80
C PHE A 27 0.22 5.75 -7.41
N LYS A 28 -0.60 4.69 -7.46
CA LYS A 28 -2.01 4.72 -7.06
C LYS A 28 -2.27 3.59 -6.08
N ILE A 29 -2.86 3.92 -4.94
CA ILE A 29 -3.29 2.98 -3.92
C ILE A 29 -4.53 2.25 -4.44
N LYS A 30 -4.48 0.92 -4.52
CA LYS A 30 -5.57 0.09 -5.06
C LYS A 30 -6.17 -0.76 -3.96
N SER A 31 -7.45 -0.58 -3.69
CA SER A 31 -8.16 -1.34 -2.67
C SER A 31 -8.09 -2.84 -2.97
N GLY A 32 -7.90 -3.66 -1.93
CA GLY A 32 -7.68 -5.10 -2.04
C GLY A 32 -6.29 -5.55 -2.53
N LYS A 33 -5.46 -4.63 -3.06
CA LYS A 33 -4.07 -4.91 -3.47
C LYS A 33 -3.05 -4.40 -2.48
N THR A 34 -3.44 -3.54 -1.54
CA THR A 34 -2.61 -3.06 -0.44
C THR A 34 -2.18 -4.21 0.47
N LEU A 35 -1.12 -3.97 1.24
CA LEU A 35 -0.79 -4.77 2.41
C LEU A 35 -1.72 -4.33 3.55
N SER A 36 -2.78 -5.12 3.78
CA SER A 36 -3.65 -4.96 4.94
C SER A 36 -3.07 -5.62 6.18
N VAL A 37 -3.60 -5.30 7.37
CA VAL A 37 -3.23 -5.96 8.63
C VAL A 37 -3.35 -7.47 8.53
N ARG A 38 -4.47 -7.97 7.99
CA ARG A 38 -4.67 -9.41 7.77
C ARG A 38 -3.60 -10.02 6.85
N LYS A 39 -3.20 -9.32 5.79
CA LYS A 39 -2.15 -9.81 4.87
C LYS A 39 -0.76 -9.75 5.48
N TRP A 40 -0.49 -8.77 6.34
CA TRP A 40 0.74 -8.68 7.12
C TRP A 40 0.86 -9.87 8.09
N GLN A 41 -0.18 -10.12 8.89
CA GLN A 41 -0.20 -11.26 9.82
C GLN A 41 -0.02 -12.60 9.09
N ALA A 42 -0.65 -12.75 7.92
CA ALA A 42 -0.52 -13.95 7.09
C ALA A 42 0.80 -14.05 6.29
N ALA A 43 1.71 -13.07 6.40
CA ALA A 43 3.01 -13.11 5.73
C ALA A 43 4.10 -13.82 6.55
N PHE A 44 3.82 -14.13 7.81
CA PHE A 44 4.73 -14.85 8.70
C PHE A 44 4.55 -16.36 8.56
N THR A 45 5.65 -17.10 8.64
CA THR A 45 5.63 -18.56 8.84
C THR A 45 5.19 -18.89 10.27
N PRO A 46 4.79 -20.13 10.58
CA PRO A 46 4.47 -20.53 11.95
C PRO A 46 5.59 -20.27 12.97
N GLU A 47 6.85 -20.29 12.52
CA GLU A 47 8.04 -20.01 13.32
C GLU A 47 8.35 -18.51 13.45
N GLY A 48 7.56 -17.65 12.81
CA GLY A 48 7.68 -16.19 12.91
C GLY A 48 8.61 -15.54 11.88
N TYR A 49 9.02 -16.24 10.82
CA TYR A 49 9.80 -15.63 9.74
C TYR A 49 8.91 -14.92 8.74
N LEU A 50 9.29 -13.71 8.33
CA LEU A 50 8.56 -12.97 7.31
C LEU A 50 8.92 -13.47 5.90
N ASP A 51 7.92 -13.81 5.09
CA ASP A 51 8.09 -13.91 3.63
C ASP A 51 8.27 -12.49 3.04
N ILE A 52 9.51 -12.01 3.12
CA ILE A 52 9.87 -10.64 2.74
C ILE A 52 9.66 -10.39 1.25
N SER A 53 9.95 -11.38 0.40
CA SER A 53 9.80 -11.28 -1.06
C SER A 53 8.36 -11.01 -1.45
N LYS A 54 7.42 -11.76 -0.87
CA LYS A 54 5.97 -11.59 -1.11
C LYS A 54 5.45 -10.29 -0.51
N THR A 55 5.97 -9.90 0.66
CA THR A 55 5.58 -8.67 1.35
C THR A 55 6.00 -7.43 0.55
N LEU A 56 7.27 -7.35 0.16
CA LEU A 56 7.80 -6.26 -0.68
C LEU A 56 7.08 -6.20 -2.02
N SER A 57 6.82 -7.35 -2.65
CA SER A 57 6.06 -7.46 -3.89
C SER A 57 4.65 -6.84 -3.81
N ARG A 58 4.02 -6.89 -2.63
CA ARG A 58 2.69 -6.33 -2.40
C ARG A 58 2.78 -4.83 -2.10
N ILE A 59 3.72 -4.42 -1.25
CA ILE A 59 3.97 -3.00 -0.93
C ILE A 59 4.31 -2.23 -2.21
N HIS A 60 5.23 -2.73 -3.04
CA HIS A 60 5.63 -2.05 -4.27
C HIS A 60 4.49 -1.86 -5.27
N ARG A 61 3.54 -2.81 -5.34
CA ARG A 61 2.44 -2.79 -6.33
C ARG A 61 1.16 -2.12 -5.83
N GLY A 62 0.89 -2.20 -4.53
CA GLY A 62 -0.38 -1.80 -3.94
C GLY A 62 -0.25 -0.84 -2.77
N GLY A 63 0.94 -0.70 -2.19
CA GLY A 63 1.19 0.14 -1.02
C GLY A 63 0.71 -0.49 0.27
N ILE A 64 0.77 0.31 1.33
CA ILE A 64 0.25 -0.02 2.65
C ILE A 64 -0.96 0.90 2.86
N HIS A 65 -2.09 0.31 3.22
CA HIS A 65 -3.30 1.06 3.55
C HIS A 65 -4.06 0.26 4.59
N ASP A 66 -4.51 0.92 5.64
CA ASP A 66 -5.40 0.32 6.62
C ASP A 66 -6.73 0.00 5.91
N THR A 67 -6.96 -1.26 5.61
CA THR A 67 -8.20 -1.72 4.96
C THR A 67 -9.03 -2.53 5.95
N SER A 68 -8.90 -2.21 7.24
CA SER A 68 -9.56 -2.89 8.36
C SER A 68 -10.37 -1.90 9.22
N ILE A 69 -11.23 -1.12 8.58
CA ILE A 69 -12.48 -0.66 9.22
C ILE A 69 -13.59 -0.87 8.21
N ASN A 70 -14.26 -2.01 8.33
CA ASN A 70 -15.63 -2.26 7.91
C ASN A 70 -16.23 -3.21 8.94
#